data_AF-A0A8C6CXM3-F1
#
_entry.id   AF-A0A8C6CXM3-F1
#
_cell.length_a   1.000
_cell.length_b   1.000
_cell.length_c   1.000
_cell.angle_alpha   90.00
_cell.angle_beta   90.00
_cell.angle_gamma   90.00
#
_symmetry.space_group_name_H-M   'P 1'
#
loop_
_entity.id
_entity.type
_entity.pdbx_description
1 polymer ?
#
loop_
_entity_poly.entity_id
_entity_poly.type
_entity_poly.pdbx_seq_one_letter_code
_entity_poly.pdbx_strand_id
1 'polypeptide(L)'
;MRRVTLFLNGSPKNGKVVAVYGTLSDLLSVASNKLGIKATSVYNGKGGLIDDIALIRDDDVLFVCEGEPFIGVLEEARFFGIDSLIEHLEVAIKNSQPPEDHSPISRKEFVRFLLATPTKSELRCQGLNFSGADLSRLDLRYINFKMANLSRCNLAHANLCCANLERADLSGSVLDCANLQGVKMLCSNAEGASLKLCNFEDPSGLKANLEGANLKGVDMEGSQMTGINLRVATLKNAKLKNCNLRGATLAGTDLENCDLSGCDLQEANLRGSNVKGAIFEEMLTPLHMSQSVR
;
A
#
# COMPACT_ATOMS: atom_id res chain seq x y z
N MET A 1 14.04 3.13 45.26
CA MET A 1 13.05 3.61 44.27
C MET A 1 13.55 4.95 43.78
N ARG A 2 13.70 5.15 42.47
CA ARG A 2 14.23 6.41 41.92
C ARG A 2 13.05 7.28 41.50
N ARG A 3 13.07 8.56 41.79
CA ARG A 3 12.06 9.52 41.36
C ARG A 3 12.66 10.40 40.28
N VAL A 4 11.92 10.63 39.20
CA VAL A 4 12.36 11.45 38.08
C VAL A 4 11.24 12.40 37.68
N THR A 5 11.62 13.50 37.04
CA THR A 5 10.66 14.44 36.44
C THR A 5 10.62 14.21 34.95
N LEU A 6 9.47 13.80 34.42
CA LEU A 6 9.24 13.60 33.00
C LEU A 6 8.65 14.86 32.37
N PHE A 7 9.24 15.31 31.28
CA PHE A 7 8.71 16.34 30.40
C PHE A 7 8.35 15.76 29.04
N LEU A 8 7.43 16.41 28.33
CA LEU A 8 7.26 16.18 26.91
C LEU A 8 8.48 16.75 26.18
N ASN A 9 9.08 16.00 25.27
CA ASN A 9 10.22 16.48 24.48
C ASN A 9 9.84 17.77 23.73
N GLY A 10 10.66 18.82 23.84
CA GLY A 10 10.37 20.16 23.29
C GLY A 10 9.55 21.10 24.20
N SER A 11 9.11 20.65 25.39
CA SER A 11 8.41 21.53 26.35
C SER A 11 9.05 21.50 27.74
N PRO A 12 9.57 22.64 28.24
CA PRO A 12 10.09 22.72 29.61
C PRO A 12 8.98 22.95 30.66
N LYS A 13 7.70 22.86 30.28
CA LYS A 13 6.55 23.15 31.15
C LYS A 13 5.73 21.89 31.42
N ASN A 14 5.05 21.85 32.57
CA ASN A 14 4.15 20.78 33.00
C ASN A 14 4.82 19.41 33.25
N GLY A 15 6.04 19.40 33.78
CA GLY A 15 6.74 18.17 34.17
C GLY A 15 5.95 17.35 35.19
N LYS A 16 5.96 16.02 35.03
CA LYS A 16 5.29 15.07 35.91
C LYS A 16 6.33 14.26 36.69
N VAL A 17 6.24 14.29 38.01
CA VAL A 17 7.10 13.45 38.86
C VAL A 17 6.56 12.03 38.86
N VAL A 18 7.42 11.06 38.55
CA VAL A 18 7.09 9.64 38.53
C VAL A 18 8.16 8.82 39.24
N ALA A 19 7.75 7.66 39.75
CA ALA A 19 8.68 6.67 40.26
C ALA A 19 9.14 5.75 39.13
N VAL A 20 10.43 5.48 39.08
CA VAL A 20 11.06 4.55 38.14
C VAL A 20 11.21 3.20 38.82
N TYR A 21 10.60 2.18 38.23
CA TYR A 21 10.64 0.78 38.66
C TYR A 21 10.52 -0.15 37.46
N GLY A 22 11.00 -1.39 37.62
CA GLY A 22 10.89 -2.42 36.58
C GLY A 22 11.81 -2.15 35.38
N THR A 23 11.23 -2.24 34.19
CA THR A 23 11.90 -2.14 32.89
C THR A 23 11.66 -0.77 32.23
N LEU A 24 12.42 -0.46 31.17
CA LEU A 24 12.20 0.74 30.38
C LEU A 24 10.79 0.79 29.77
N SER A 25 10.21 -0.37 29.46
CA SER A 25 8.83 -0.47 28.96
C SER A 25 7.80 -0.05 30.01
N ASP A 26 8.04 -0.38 31.29
CA ASP A 26 7.19 0.04 32.40
C ASP A 26 7.25 1.56 32.58
N LEU A 27 8.44 2.15 32.48
CA LEU A 27 8.63 3.60 32.52
C LEU A 27 7.90 4.30 31.36
N LEU A 28 8.00 3.77 30.14
CA LEU A 28 7.30 4.30 28.97
C LEU A 28 5.78 4.20 29.11
N SER A 29 5.26 3.12 29.70
CA SER A 29 3.83 2.98 29.99
C SER A 29 3.35 4.02 31.01
N VAL A 30 4.09 4.21 32.09
CA VAL A 30 3.79 5.25 33.11
C VAL A 30 3.87 6.65 32.50
N ALA A 31 4.89 6.91 31.68
CA ALA A 31 5.05 8.17 30.98
C ALA A 31 3.86 8.44 30.04
N SER A 32 3.44 7.43 29.29
CA SER A 32 2.30 7.53 28.37
C SER A 32 1.02 7.93 29.11
N ASN A 33 0.74 7.26 30.22
CA ASN A 33 -0.45 7.54 31.03
C ASN A 33 -0.42 8.91 31.73
N LYS A 34 0.77 9.36 32.18
CA LYS A 34 0.90 10.62 32.94
C LYS A 34 0.99 11.87 32.05
N LEU A 35 1.59 11.73 30.87
CA LEU A 35 1.75 12.81 29.90
C LEU A 35 0.65 12.81 28.82
N GLY A 36 -0.15 11.74 28.72
CA GLY A 36 -1.24 11.65 27.75
C GLY A 36 -0.77 11.44 26.30
N ILE A 37 0.40 10.83 26.11
CA ILE A 37 1.04 10.59 24.81
C ILE A 37 1.36 9.10 24.62
N LYS A 38 1.66 8.65 23.40
CA LYS A 38 2.25 7.33 23.18
C LYS A 38 3.78 7.38 23.28
N ALA A 39 4.30 7.32 24.50
CA ALA A 39 5.73 7.37 24.75
C ALA A 39 6.47 6.22 24.05
N THR A 40 7.45 6.56 23.21
CA THR A 40 8.28 5.57 22.48
C THR A 40 9.74 5.61 22.91
N SER A 41 10.26 6.79 23.23
CA SER A 41 11.65 6.99 23.62
C SER A 41 11.78 7.96 24.80
N VAL A 42 12.81 7.76 25.62
CA VAL A 42 13.18 8.61 26.76
C VAL A 42 14.59 9.14 26.58
N TYR A 43 14.78 10.43 26.84
CA TYR A 43 16.04 11.14 26.70
C TYR A 43 16.43 11.81 28.02
N ASN A 44 17.72 12.00 28.27
CA ASN A 44 18.22 12.82 29.36
C ASN A 44 18.17 14.32 29.00
N GLY A 45 18.41 15.20 29.99
CA GLY A 45 18.43 16.65 29.75
C GLY A 45 19.55 17.20 28.87
N LYS A 46 20.45 16.34 28.37
CA LYS A 46 21.47 16.67 27.37
C LYS A 46 21.14 16.10 25.99
N GLY A 47 19.96 15.51 25.80
CA GLY A 47 19.52 14.92 24.52
C GLY A 47 20.04 13.50 24.25
N GLY A 48 20.68 12.85 25.22
CA GLY A 48 21.11 11.45 25.09
C GLY A 48 19.95 10.48 25.26
N LEU A 49 19.80 9.54 24.33
CA LEU A 49 18.82 8.46 24.43
C LEU A 49 19.15 7.54 25.61
N ILE A 50 18.14 7.18 26.38
CA ILE A 50 18.26 6.22 27.48
C ILE A 50 17.69 4.89 27.02
N ASP A 51 18.58 3.94 26.76
CA ASP A 51 18.27 2.57 26.32
C ASP A 51 18.28 1.55 27.47
N ASP A 52 18.96 1.86 28.58
CA ASP A 52 18.97 1.07 29.80
C ASP A 52 18.45 1.87 31.01
N ILE A 53 17.47 1.31 31.71
CA ILE A 53 16.89 1.88 32.93
C ILE A 53 17.93 2.02 34.06
N ALA A 54 19.02 1.25 34.04
CA ALA A 54 20.12 1.35 34.99
C ALA A 54 20.83 2.72 34.95
N LEU A 55 20.77 3.43 33.83
CA LEU A 55 21.42 4.73 33.63
C LEU A 55 20.67 5.89 34.30
N ILE A 56 19.41 5.69 34.70
CA ILE A 56 18.56 6.71 35.30
C ILE A 56 18.90 6.86 36.80
N ARG A 57 19.18 8.09 37.23
CA ARG A 57 19.48 8.43 38.63
C ARG A 57 18.28 9.05 39.33
N ASP A 58 18.37 9.18 40.65
CA ASP A 58 17.36 9.88 41.43
C ASP A 58 17.40 11.38 41.13
N ASP A 59 16.22 11.99 41.03
CA ASP A 59 15.96 13.38 40.66
C ASP A 59 16.39 13.78 39.23
N ASP A 60 16.60 12.81 38.33
CA ASP A 60 16.87 13.10 36.92
C ASP A 60 15.67 13.78 36.23
N VAL A 61 16.01 14.70 35.31
CA VAL A 61 15.07 15.32 34.39
C VAL A 61 15.14 14.60 33.05
N LEU A 62 14.03 13.98 32.65
CA LEU A 62 13.92 13.16 31.46
C LEU A 62 12.88 13.73 30.49
N PHE A 63 13.12 13.56 29.21
CA PHE A 63 12.26 14.02 28.13
C PHE A 63 11.69 12.82 27.37
N VAL A 64 10.38 12.79 27.20
CA VAL A 64 9.67 11.66 26.60
C VAL A 64 9.04 12.10 25.28
N CYS A 65 9.20 11.28 24.24
CA CYS A 65 8.75 11.61 22.89
C CYS A 65 7.75 10.58 22.34
N GLU A 66 6.80 11.06 21.54
CA GLU A 66 5.83 10.29 20.77
C GLU A 66 6.32 10.05 19.32
N GLY A 67 7.60 9.68 19.14
CA GLY A 67 8.12 9.39 17.79
C GLY A 67 7.91 10.51 16.77
N GLU A 68 7.86 11.78 17.21
CA GLU A 68 7.48 12.93 16.39
C GLU A 68 8.51 13.22 15.28
N PRO A 69 8.05 13.77 14.13
CA PRO A 69 8.83 13.90 12.92
C PRO A 69 9.96 14.92 13.09
N PHE A 70 11.12 14.59 12.54
CA PHE A 70 12.35 15.38 12.58
C PHE A 70 12.20 16.84 12.07
N ILE A 71 11.10 17.17 11.39
CA ILE A 71 10.78 18.52 10.89
C ILE A 71 10.79 19.58 12.02
N GLY A 72 10.16 19.30 13.16
CA GLY A 72 10.06 20.29 14.25
C GLY A 72 11.41 20.56 14.92
N VAL A 73 12.22 19.50 15.04
CA VAL A 73 13.57 19.54 15.64
C VAL A 73 14.55 20.25 14.71
N LEU A 74 14.39 20.11 13.39
CA LEU A 74 15.21 20.84 12.41
C LEU A 74 14.95 22.35 12.49
N GLU A 75 13.68 22.78 12.59
CA GLU A 75 13.35 24.21 12.70
C GLU A 75 13.90 24.82 14.00
N GLU A 76 13.86 24.09 15.11
CA GLU A 76 14.51 24.52 16.35
C GLU A 76 16.04 24.56 16.21
N ALA A 77 16.66 23.55 15.60
CA ALA A 77 18.10 23.53 15.37
C ALA A 77 18.58 24.71 14.50
N ARG A 78 17.80 25.07 13.47
CA ARG A 78 18.02 26.29 12.65
C ARG A 78 17.86 27.56 13.47
N PHE A 79 16.81 27.64 14.30
CA PHE A 79 16.57 28.80 15.15
C PHE A 79 17.69 29.03 16.18
N PHE A 80 18.23 27.95 16.77
CA PHE A 80 19.31 28.01 17.75
C PHE A 80 20.72 28.00 17.13
N GLY A 81 20.85 27.89 15.81
CA GLY A 81 22.13 27.90 15.10
C GLY A 81 23.04 26.70 15.42
N ILE A 82 22.47 25.52 15.64
CA ILE A 82 23.23 24.31 15.98
C ILE A 82 23.65 23.60 14.68
N ASP A 83 24.66 24.13 13.99
CA ASP A 83 25.05 23.71 12.64
C ASP A 83 25.30 22.20 12.50
N SER A 84 25.96 21.57 13.48
CA SER A 84 26.20 20.11 13.41
C SER A 84 24.91 19.29 13.55
N LEU A 85 23.93 19.77 14.32
CA LEU A 85 22.65 19.10 14.46
C LEU A 85 21.78 19.33 13.23
N ILE A 86 21.84 20.51 12.61
CA ILE A 86 21.17 20.82 11.34
C ILE A 86 21.65 19.83 10.27
N GLU A 87 22.96 19.67 10.07
CA GLU A 87 23.49 18.73 9.07
C GLU A 87 23.01 17.28 9.32
N HIS A 88 23.05 16.81 10.57
CA HIS A 88 22.60 15.46 10.91
C HIS A 88 21.09 15.28 10.72
N LEU A 89 20.29 16.30 11.06
CA LEU A 89 18.84 16.28 10.90
C LEU A 89 18.44 16.40 9.43
N GLU A 90 19.11 17.23 8.64
CA GLU A 90 18.91 17.33 7.18
C GLU A 90 19.24 15.99 6.50
N VAL A 91 20.36 15.36 6.86
CA VAL A 91 20.71 14.02 6.35
C VAL A 91 19.70 12.98 6.80
N ALA A 92 19.24 13.01 8.05
CA ALA A 92 18.24 12.07 8.56
C ALA A 92 16.88 12.25 7.86
N ILE A 93 16.44 13.50 7.63
CA ILE A 93 15.21 13.84 6.92
C ILE A 93 15.32 13.40 5.46
N LYS A 94 16.42 13.73 4.78
CA LYS A 94 16.67 13.33 3.40
C LYS A 94 16.69 11.82 3.23
N ASN A 95 17.27 11.08 4.19
CA ASN A 95 17.27 9.62 4.20
C ASN A 95 15.90 8.99 4.56
N SER A 96 14.98 9.79 5.09
CA SER A 96 13.63 9.35 5.48
C SER A 96 12.56 9.65 4.43
N GLN A 97 12.83 10.60 3.54
CA GLN A 97 11.96 10.95 2.43
C GLN A 97 12.28 10.10 1.19
N PRO A 98 11.28 9.73 0.37
CA PRO A 98 11.56 9.10 -0.92
C PRO A 98 12.39 10.06 -1.80
N PRO A 99 13.17 9.53 -2.75
CA PRO A 99 13.96 10.36 -3.66
C PRO A 99 13.08 11.42 -4.36
N GLU A 100 13.53 12.67 -4.33
CA GLU A 100 12.85 13.82 -4.97
C GLU A 100 12.97 13.78 -6.49
N ASP A 101 14.05 13.19 -6.96
CA ASP A 101 14.21 12.67 -8.29
C ASP A 101 13.21 11.52 -8.48
N HIS A 102 12.45 11.54 -9.58
CA HIS A 102 11.50 10.48 -9.99
C HIS A 102 12.16 9.10 -10.24
N SER A 103 13.26 8.80 -9.57
CA SER A 103 13.93 7.52 -9.55
C SER A 103 13.03 6.45 -8.89
N PRO A 104 13.17 5.18 -9.29
CA PRO A 104 12.39 4.11 -8.69
C PRO A 104 12.82 3.84 -7.24
N ILE A 105 11.84 3.67 -6.36
CA ILE A 105 12.06 3.34 -4.95
C ILE A 105 12.48 1.87 -4.80
N SER A 106 13.54 1.60 -4.03
CA SER A 106 13.95 0.22 -3.72
C SER A 106 13.03 -0.46 -2.70
N ARG A 107 13.00 -1.80 -2.67
CA ARG A 107 12.20 -2.56 -1.68
C ARG A 107 12.51 -2.15 -0.24
N LYS A 108 13.78 -1.90 0.09
CA LYS A 108 14.21 -1.51 1.45
C LYS A 108 13.64 -0.14 1.83
N GLU A 109 13.70 0.82 0.92
CA GLU A 109 13.13 2.16 1.11
C GLU A 109 11.61 2.08 1.22
N PHE A 110 10.98 1.26 0.39
CA PHE A 110 9.53 1.06 0.47
C PHE A 110 9.09 0.44 1.79
N VAL A 111 9.79 -0.58 2.30
CA VAL A 111 9.48 -1.17 3.61
C VAL A 111 9.66 -0.14 4.72
N ARG A 112 10.71 0.70 4.68
CA ARG A 112 10.88 1.80 5.63
C ARG A 112 9.73 2.80 5.54
N PHE A 113 9.30 3.15 4.34
CA PHE A 113 8.15 4.01 4.11
C PHE A 113 6.87 3.41 4.74
N LEU A 114 6.64 2.11 4.54
CA LEU A 114 5.48 1.41 5.12
C LEU A 114 5.48 1.41 6.65
N LEU A 115 6.66 1.36 7.28
CA LEU A 115 6.83 1.43 8.74
C LEU A 115 6.69 2.86 9.27
N ALA A 116 7.05 3.86 8.47
CA ALA A 116 7.00 5.27 8.86
C ALA A 116 5.60 5.90 8.70
N THR A 117 4.76 5.37 7.81
CA THR A 117 3.39 5.88 7.61
C THR A 117 2.32 5.00 8.26
N PRO A 118 1.27 5.58 8.87
CA PRO A 118 0.10 4.82 9.32
C PRO A 118 -0.64 4.17 8.16
N THR A 119 -1.22 2.98 8.37
CA THR A 119 -2.05 2.27 7.38
C THR A 119 -3.36 2.99 7.03
N LYS A 120 -3.74 4.01 7.83
CA LYS A 120 -4.91 4.86 7.63
C LYS A 120 -4.61 6.12 6.81
N SER A 121 -3.37 6.34 6.38
CA SER A 121 -3.01 7.53 5.62
C SER A 121 -3.60 7.47 4.21
N GLU A 122 -4.49 8.41 3.87
CA GLU A 122 -5.16 8.47 2.58
C GLU A 122 -4.20 8.69 1.41
N LEU A 123 -3.06 9.35 1.63
CA LEU A 123 -2.06 9.68 0.58
C LEU A 123 -0.92 8.67 0.48
N ARG A 124 -1.05 7.50 1.12
CA ARG A 124 0.01 6.49 1.20
C ARG A 124 0.33 5.91 -0.20
N CYS A 125 1.37 6.46 -0.83
CA CYS A 125 1.97 6.05 -2.11
C CYS A 125 1.37 6.63 -3.41
N GLN A 126 0.59 7.70 -3.32
CA GLN A 126 -0.01 8.33 -4.49
C GLN A 126 1.07 8.98 -5.39
N GLY A 127 1.04 8.68 -6.68
CA GLY A 127 1.93 9.33 -7.68
C GLY A 127 3.41 8.96 -7.59
N LEU A 128 3.79 8.03 -6.72
CA LEU A 128 5.20 7.64 -6.54
C LEU A 128 5.69 6.71 -7.65
N ASN A 129 7.01 6.72 -7.88
CA ASN A 129 7.65 5.81 -8.83
C ASN A 129 8.20 4.56 -8.12
N PHE A 130 7.63 3.42 -8.47
CA PHE A 130 8.03 2.08 -8.02
C PHE A 130 8.54 1.23 -9.19
N SER A 131 8.77 1.78 -10.37
CA SER A 131 9.07 0.97 -11.56
C SER A 131 10.19 -0.05 -11.33
N GLY A 132 9.91 -1.32 -11.64
CA GLY A 132 10.83 -2.44 -11.40
C GLY A 132 11.02 -2.85 -9.93
N ALA A 133 10.30 -2.24 -8.98
CA ALA A 133 10.43 -2.57 -7.57
C ALA A 133 9.88 -3.97 -7.26
N ASP A 134 10.54 -4.64 -6.32
CA ASP A 134 10.03 -5.89 -5.74
C ASP A 134 9.13 -5.56 -4.55
N LEU A 135 7.83 -5.70 -4.77
CA LEU A 135 6.74 -5.53 -3.81
C LEU A 135 6.04 -6.87 -3.49
N SER A 136 6.66 -7.99 -3.88
CA SER A 136 6.08 -9.33 -3.71
C SER A 136 5.88 -9.68 -2.25
N ARG A 137 4.81 -10.46 -1.96
CA ARG A 137 4.45 -10.97 -0.63
C ARG A 137 4.25 -9.90 0.45
N LEU A 138 4.10 -8.63 0.08
CA LEU A 138 3.81 -7.55 1.02
C LEU A 138 2.31 -7.50 1.34
N ASP A 139 2.01 -7.09 2.57
CA ASP A 139 0.65 -6.71 2.96
C ASP A 139 0.42 -5.23 2.59
N LEU A 140 -0.34 -5.02 1.53
CA LEU A 140 -0.62 -3.72 0.91
C LEU A 140 -2.13 -3.44 0.93
N ARG A 141 -2.86 -3.99 1.91
CA ARG A 141 -4.29 -3.75 2.07
C ARG A 141 -4.57 -2.27 2.24
N TYR A 142 -5.60 -1.79 1.54
CA TYR A 142 -6.05 -0.39 1.57
C TYR A 142 -4.99 0.65 1.13
N ILE A 143 -3.87 0.22 0.53
CA ILE A 143 -2.84 1.16 0.08
C ILE A 143 -3.35 2.06 -1.05
N ASN A 144 -2.85 3.29 -1.13
CA ASN A 144 -3.21 4.24 -2.19
C ASN A 144 -2.09 4.40 -3.22
N PHE A 145 -2.08 3.54 -4.22
CA PHE A 145 -1.23 3.66 -5.41
C PHE A 145 -1.87 4.44 -6.56
N LYS A 146 -2.83 5.32 -6.28
CA LYS A 146 -3.44 6.16 -7.32
C LYS A 146 -2.37 6.92 -8.09
N MET A 147 -2.43 6.88 -9.41
CA MET A 147 -1.45 7.53 -10.32
C MET A 147 0.02 7.09 -10.10
N ALA A 148 0.28 6.02 -9.35
CA ALA A 148 1.65 5.54 -9.13
C ALA A 148 2.19 4.85 -10.39
N ASN A 149 3.51 4.92 -10.59
CA ASN A 149 4.20 4.13 -11.60
C ASN A 149 4.65 2.81 -10.97
N LEU A 150 3.92 1.74 -11.26
CA LEU A 150 4.18 0.35 -10.88
C LEU A 150 4.63 -0.49 -12.08
N SER A 151 5.11 0.14 -13.15
CA SER A 151 5.52 -0.57 -14.36
C SER A 151 6.62 -1.57 -14.04
N ARG A 152 6.51 -2.80 -14.57
CA ARG A 152 7.47 -3.90 -14.36
C ARG A 152 7.72 -4.26 -12.89
N CYS A 153 6.84 -3.86 -11.97
CA CYS A 153 6.95 -4.27 -10.56
C CYS A 153 6.69 -5.77 -10.39
N ASN A 154 7.32 -6.35 -9.39
CA ASN A 154 6.94 -7.67 -8.89
C ASN A 154 5.99 -7.50 -7.69
N LEU A 155 4.72 -7.78 -7.88
CA LEU A 155 3.64 -7.79 -6.88
C LEU A 155 3.12 -9.22 -6.62
N ALA A 156 3.88 -10.26 -7.03
CA ALA A 156 3.46 -11.64 -6.88
C ALA A 156 3.17 -11.98 -5.41
N HIS A 157 2.07 -12.69 -5.18
CA HIS A 157 1.58 -13.06 -3.84
C HIS A 157 1.34 -11.88 -2.87
N ALA A 158 1.31 -10.63 -3.35
CA ALA A 158 1.00 -9.48 -2.50
C ALA A 158 -0.49 -9.46 -2.11
N ASN A 159 -0.78 -8.90 -0.95
CA ASN A 159 -2.16 -8.65 -0.53
C ASN A 159 -2.55 -7.21 -0.86
N LEU A 160 -3.27 -7.02 -1.97
CA LEU A 160 -3.77 -5.74 -2.47
C LEU A 160 -5.28 -5.58 -2.23
N CYS A 161 -5.85 -6.30 -1.26
CA CYS A 161 -7.26 -6.20 -0.93
C CYS A 161 -7.64 -4.74 -0.60
N CYS A 162 -8.68 -4.24 -1.26
CA CYS A 162 -9.19 -2.87 -1.18
C CYS A 162 -8.15 -1.78 -1.54
N ALA A 163 -7.07 -2.13 -2.25
CA ALA A 163 -6.10 -1.15 -2.70
C ALA A 163 -6.68 -0.22 -3.78
N ASN A 164 -6.18 1.02 -3.80
CA ASN A 164 -6.51 2.02 -4.82
C ASN A 164 -5.37 2.10 -5.84
N LEU A 165 -5.60 1.61 -7.04
CA LEU A 165 -4.73 1.61 -8.22
C LEU A 165 -5.35 2.45 -9.36
N GLU A 166 -6.26 3.38 -9.04
CA GLU A 166 -6.89 4.26 -10.04
C GLU A 166 -5.81 5.00 -10.84
N ARG A 167 -5.88 4.88 -12.17
CA ARG A 167 -4.92 5.51 -13.09
C ARG A 167 -3.45 5.15 -12.84
N ALA A 168 -3.17 4.07 -12.11
CA ALA A 168 -1.80 3.59 -11.93
C ALA A 168 -1.28 2.95 -13.23
N ASP A 169 0.04 3.02 -13.43
CA ASP A 169 0.72 2.31 -14.52
C ASP A 169 1.31 1.00 -13.98
N LEU A 170 0.69 -0.11 -14.31
CA LEU A 170 1.06 -1.50 -14.01
C LEU A 170 1.61 -2.22 -15.25
N SER A 171 2.00 -1.49 -16.30
CA SER A 171 2.46 -2.11 -17.55
C SER A 171 3.62 -3.09 -17.33
N GLY A 172 3.47 -4.32 -17.84
CA GLY A 172 4.45 -5.40 -17.68
C GLY A 172 4.75 -5.83 -16.25
N SER A 173 3.91 -5.47 -15.27
CA SER A 173 4.07 -5.92 -13.88
C SER A 173 3.62 -7.38 -13.69
N VAL A 174 4.10 -8.01 -12.62
CA VAL A 174 3.78 -9.41 -12.26
C VAL A 174 2.98 -9.40 -10.96
N LEU A 175 1.70 -9.70 -11.01
CA LEU A 175 0.78 -9.81 -9.88
C LEU A 175 0.33 -11.26 -9.62
N ASP A 176 1.03 -12.25 -10.14
CA ASP A 176 0.62 -13.66 -10.03
C ASP A 176 0.31 -14.06 -8.59
N CYS A 177 -0.81 -14.77 -8.40
CA CYS A 177 -1.32 -15.21 -7.11
C CYS A 177 -1.58 -14.08 -6.09
N ALA A 178 -1.72 -12.82 -6.53
CA ALA A 178 -2.05 -11.71 -5.63
C ALA A 178 -3.51 -11.74 -5.19
N ASN A 179 -3.77 -11.21 -3.99
CA ASN A 179 -5.13 -10.96 -3.52
C ASN A 179 -5.57 -9.54 -3.94
N LEU A 180 -6.55 -9.45 -4.83
CA LEU A 180 -7.08 -8.23 -5.44
C LEU A 180 -8.58 -8.02 -5.11
N GLN A 181 -9.05 -8.61 -4.02
CA GLN A 181 -10.40 -8.42 -3.49
C GLN A 181 -10.76 -6.94 -3.36
N GLY A 182 -11.88 -6.50 -3.94
CA GLY A 182 -12.35 -5.11 -3.84
C GLY A 182 -11.38 -4.05 -4.38
N VAL A 183 -10.41 -4.42 -5.20
CA VAL A 183 -9.42 -3.47 -5.75
C VAL A 183 -10.07 -2.43 -6.67
N LYS A 184 -9.57 -1.19 -6.61
CA LYS A 184 -9.99 -0.11 -7.51
C LYS A 184 -8.91 0.14 -8.55
N MET A 185 -9.19 -0.15 -9.81
CA MET A 185 -8.27 -0.07 -10.95
C MET A 185 -8.90 0.75 -12.10
N LEU A 186 -9.79 1.70 -11.77
CA LEU A 186 -10.44 2.56 -12.77
C LEU A 186 -9.38 3.26 -13.63
N CYS A 187 -9.49 3.09 -14.95
CA CYS A 187 -8.58 3.69 -15.93
C CYS A 187 -7.08 3.39 -15.69
N SER A 188 -6.74 2.28 -15.03
CA SER A 188 -5.34 1.86 -14.86
C SER A 188 -4.76 1.30 -16.17
N ASN A 189 -3.44 1.40 -16.34
CA ASN A 189 -2.73 0.75 -17.45
C ASN A 189 -2.07 -0.54 -16.96
N ALA A 190 -2.54 -1.70 -17.38
CA ALA A 190 -1.96 -3.01 -17.05
C ALA A 190 -1.62 -3.80 -18.34
N GLU A 191 -1.22 -3.10 -19.40
CA GLU A 191 -0.80 -3.71 -20.66
C GLU A 191 0.36 -4.69 -20.43
N GLY A 192 0.19 -5.92 -20.93
CA GLY A 192 1.17 -7.00 -20.82
C GLY A 192 1.49 -7.45 -19.39
N ALA A 193 0.69 -7.07 -18.39
CA ALA A 193 0.87 -7.54 -17.03
C ALA A 193 0.48 -9.02 -16.88
N SER A 194 1.09 -9.70 -15.91
CA SER A 194 0.71 -11.06 -15.51
C SER A 194 -0.13 -10.98 -14.24
N LEU A 195 -1.34 -11.52 -14.27
CA LEU A 195 -2.29 -11.62 -13.17
C LEU A 195 -2.79 -13.07 -13.04
N LYS A 196 -1.91 -14.06 -13.18
CA LYS A 196 -2.31 -15.48 -13.14
C LYS A 196 -2.77 -15.86 -11.76
N LEU A 197 -3.83 -16.68 -11.68
CA LEU A 197 -4.33 -17.23 -10.42
C LEU A 197 -4.64 -16.16 -9.36
N CYS A 198 -5.00 -14.94 -9.79
CA CYS A 198 -5.34 -13.85 -8.90
C CYS A 198 -6.73 -14.07 -8.28
N ASN A 199 -6.92 -13.56 -7.07
CA ASN A 199 -8.21 -13.58 -6.39
C ASN A 199 -8.84 -12.19 -6.34
N PHE A 200 -9.92 -11.96 -7.10
CA PHE A 200 -10.73 -10.74 -7.04
C PHE A 200 -12.05 -10.95 -6.27
N GLU A 201 -12.35 -12.18 -5.85
CA GLU A 201 -13.63 -12.53 -5.22
C GLU A 201 -13.60 -12.20 -3.73
N ASP A 202 -14.38 -11.20 -3.35
CA ASP A 202 -14.61 -10.85 -1.96
C ASP A 202 -15.92 -11.47 -1.45
N PRO A 203 -15.88 -12.31 -0.39
CA PRO A 203 -17.09 -12.91 0.18
C PRO A 203 -18.04 -11.87 0.80
N SER A 204 -17.58 -10.64 1.08
CA SER A 204 -18.44 -9.56 1.57
C SER A 204 -19.20 -8.82 0.46
N GLY A 205 -18.92 -9.15 -0.81
CA GLY A 205 -19.61 -8.59 -1.98
C GLY A 205 -18.95 -7.34 -2.57
N LEU A 206 -17.76 -6.94 -2.11
CA LEU A 206 -17.00 -5.85 -2.71
C LEU A 206 -16.41 -6.29 -4.05
N LYS A 207 -17.00 -5.81 -5.13
CA LYS A 207 -16.54 -6.10 -6.49
C LYS A 207 -15.29 -5.30 -6.84
N ALA A 208 -14.31 -5.97 -7.44
CA ALA A 208 -13.18 -5.29 -8.07
C ALA A 208 -13.65 -4.42 -9.26
N ASN A 209 -13.10 -3.22 -9.38
CA ASN A 209 -13.48 -2.26 -10.41
C ASN A 209 -12.31 -1.94 -11.36
N LEU A 210 -12.34 -2.50 -12.56
CA LEU A 210 -11.37 -2.33 -13.64
C LEU A 210 -11.99 -1.58 -14.84
N GLU A 211 -13.03 -0.78 -14.62
CA GLU A 211 -13.67 -0.01 -15.69
C GLU A 211 -12.67 0.89 -16.43
N GLY A 212 -12.71 0.85 -17.76
CA GLY A 212 -11.84 1.64 -18.63
C GLY A 212 -10.34 1.32 -18.51
N ALA A 213 -9.96 0.21 -17.86
CA ALA A 213 -8.56 -0.19 -17.76
C ALA A 213 -8.00 -0.66 -19.11
N ASN A 214 -6.73 -0.35 -19.38
CA ASN A 214 -5.99 -0.93 -20.50
C ASN A 214 -5.38 -2.26 -20.05
N LEU A 215 -5.92 -3.37 -20.53
CA LEU A 215 -5.55 -4.74 -20.19
C LEU A 215 -5.10 -5.51 -21.45
N LYS A 216 -4.59 -4.80 -22.46
CA LYS A 216 -4.14 -5.40 -23.71
C LYS A 216 -3.00 -6.40 -23.46
N GLY A 217 -3.13 -7.62 -23.99
CA GLY A 217 -2.12 -8.67 -23.87
C GLY A 217 -1.88 -9.18 -22.45
N VAL A 218 -2.77 -8.86 -21.50
CA VAL A 218 -2.68 -9.32 -20.11
C VAL A 218 -2.86 -10.83 -20.01
N ASP A 219 -2.21 -11.45 -19.03
CA ASP A 219 -2.35 -12.88 -18.75
C ASP A 219 -3.06 -13.08 -17.41
N MET A 220 -4.35 -13.41 -17.41
CA MET A 220 -5.13 -13.64 -16.17
C MET A 220 -5.52 -15.10 -15.96
N GLU A 221 -4.85 -16.04 -16.62
CA GLU A 221 -5.21 -17.47 -16.60
C GLU A 221 -5.51 -17.99 -15.18
N GLY A 222 -6.66 -18.65 -15.02
CA GLY A 222 -7.12 -19.26 -13.78
C GLY A 222 -7.58 -18.29 -12.68
N SER A 223 -7.75 -17.00 -12.98
CA SER A 223 -8.15 -16.00 -11.98
C SER A 223 -9.61 -16.12 -11.55
N GLN A 224 -9.86 -15.83 -10.27
CA GLN A 224 -11.21 -15.75 -9.70
C GLN A 224 -11.72 -14.32 -9.82
N MET A 225 -12.64 -14.07 -10.73
CA MET A 225 -13.10 -12.75 -11.16
C MET A 225 -14.63 -12.58 -11.04
N THR A 226 -15.25 -13.30 -10.10
CA THR A 226 -16.69 -13.25 -9.84
C THR A 226 -17.16 -11.81 -9.64
N GLY A 227 -18.13 -11.36 -10.44
CA GLY A 227 -18.75 -10.05 -10.33
C GLY A 227 -17.87 -8.85 -10.72
N ILE A 228 -16.69 -9.06 -11.30
CA ILE A 228 -15.76 -7.99 -11.66
C ILE A 228 -16.39 -6.97 -12.61
N ASN A 229 -16.06 -5.68 -12.45
CA ASN A 229 -16.46 -4.65 -13.41
C ASN A 229 -15.32 -4.38 -14.41
N LEU A 230 -15.53 -4.76 -15.68
CA LEU A 230 -14.63 -4.56 -16.80
C LEU A 230 -15.26 -3.69 -17.90
N ARG A 231 -16.28 -2.90 -17.56
CA ARG A 231 -17.00 -2.03 -18.50
C ARG A 231 -16.01 -1.16 -19.29
N VAL A 232 -16.12 -1.16 -20.62
CA VAL A 232 -15.29 -0.34 -21.54
C VAL A 232 -13.77 -0.57 -21.36
N ALA A 233 -13.36 -1.68 -20.74
CA ALA A 233 -11.95 -2.05 -20.64
C ALA A 233 -11.43 -2.57 -22.00
N THR A 234 -10.12 -2.43 -22.23
CA THR A 234 -9.46 -2.96 -23.44
C THR A 234 -8.73 -4.26 -23.10
N LEU A 235 -9.26 -5.41 -23.49
CA LEU A 235 -8.69 -6.74 -23.24
C LEU A 235 -8.08 -7.37 -24.49
N LYS A 236 -7.88 -6.63 -25.58
CA LYS A 236 -7.35 -7.17 -26.84
C LYS A 236 -6.13 -8.09 -26.65
N ASN A 237 -6.18 -9.29 -27.22
CA ASN A 237 -5.18 -10.37 -27.09
C ASN A 237 -4.94 -10.86 -25.64
N ALA A 238 -5.86 -10.64 -24.71
CA ALA A 238 -5.74 -11.15 -23.34
C ALA A 238 -5.89 -12.67 -23.28
N LYS A 239 -5.20 -13.30 -22.32
CA LYS A 239 -5.36 -14.71 -21.98
C LYS A 239 -6.23 -14.81 -20.74
N LEU A 240 -7.42 -15.38 -20.89
CA LEU A 240 -8.42 -15.51 -19.83
C LEU A 240 -8.81 -16.97 -19.60
N LYS A 241 -7.97 -17.94 -20.01
CA LYS A 241 -8.28 -19.36 -19.86
C LYS A 241 -8.61 -19.72 -18.42
N ASN A 242 -9.62 -20.58 -18.22
CA ASN A 242 -10.03 -21.11 -16.93
C ASN A 242 -10.40 -20.02 -15.88
N CYS A 243 -10.79 -18.83 -16.32
CA CYS A 243 -11.23 -17.77 -15.40
C CYS A 243 -12.68 -17.96 -14.94
N ASN A 244 -12.94 -17.60 -13.68
CA ASN A 244 -14.31 -17.51 -13.16
C ASN A 244 -14.83 -16.08 -13.37
N LEU A 245 -15.69 -15.87 -14.36
CA LEU A 245 -16.25 -14.56 -14.75
C LEU A 245 -17.77 -14.51 -14.46
N ARG A 246 -18.27 -15.30 -13.50
CA ARG A 246 -19.69 -15.32 -13.13
C ARG A 246 -20.16 -13.92 -12.72
N GLY A 247 -21.24 -13.43 -13.31
CA GLY A 247 -21.81 -12.11 -13.02
C GLY A 247 -20.90 -10.93 -13.38
N ALA A 248 -19.83 -11.14 -14.17
CA ALA A 248 -18.93 -10.08 -14.59
C ALA A 248 -19.63 -9.07 -15.51
N THR A 249 -19.26 -7.79 -15.37
CA THR A 249 -19.74 -6.72 -16.26
C THR A 249 -18.72 -6.45 -17.35
N LEU A 250 -18.97 -6.98 -18.55
CA LEU A 250 -18.12 -6.87 -19.75
C LEU A 250 -18.76 -5.97 -20.84
N ALA A 251 -19.67 -5.07 -20.43
CA ALA A 251 -20.37 -4.22 -21.38
C ALA A 251 -19.42 -3.23 -22.07
N GLY A 252 -19.42 -3.19 -23.40
CA GLY A 252 -18.54 -2.33 -24.18
C GLY A 252 -17.05 -2.69 -24.14
N THR A 253 -16.69 -3.85 -23.59
CA THR A 253 -15.30 -4.31 -23.45
C THR A 253 -14.75 -4.79 -24.80
N ASP A 254 -13.48 -4.48 -25.10
CA ASP A 254 -12.80 -4.99 -26.29
C ASP A 254 -12.13 -6.34 -26.00
N LEU A 255 -12.77 -7.44 -26.43
CA LEU A 255 -12.32 -8.82 -26.25
C LEU A 255 -11.71 -9.40 -27.55
N GLU A 256 -11.25 -8.55 -28.48
CA GLU A 256 -10.67 -9.01 -29.75
C GLU A 256 -9.50 -9.99 -29.52
N ASN A 257 -9.55 -11.14 -30.18
CA ASN A 257 -8.55 -12.22 -30.09
C ASN A 257 -8.24 -12.69 -28.65
N CYS A 258 -9.22 -12.62 -27.74
CA CYS A 258 -9.07 -13.16 -26.39
C CYS A 258 -9.28 -14.67 -26.36
N ASP A 259 -8.56 -15.35 -25.46
CA ASP A 259 -8.77 -16.76 -25.18
C ASP A 259 -9.59 -16.92 -23.89
N LEU A 260 -10.88 -17.23 -24.03
CA LEU A 260 -11.84 -17.43 -22.94
C LEU A 260 -12.13 -18.93 -22.70
N SER A 261 -11.25 -19.82 -23.17
CA SER A 261 -11.49 -21.25 -23.07
C SER A 261 -11.55 -21.73 -21.61
N GLY A 262 -12.50 -22.58 -21.26
CA GLY A 262 -12.66 -23.08 -19.88
C GLY A 262 -13.25 -22.06 -18.89
N CYS A 263 -13.67 -20.87 -19.34
CA CYS A 263 -14.27 -19.88 -18.46
C CYS A 263 -15.66 -20.29 -17.95
N ASP A 264 -16.06 -19.74 -16.80
CA ASP A 264 -17.47 -19.67 -16.40
C ASP A 264 -17.99 -18.23 -16.63
N LEU A 265 -18.93 -18.08 -17.57
CA LEU A 265 -19.54 -16.81 -17.94
C LEU A 265 -21.01 -16.71 -17.50
N GLN A 266 -21.46 -17.55 -16.55
CA GLN A 266 -22.84 -17.50 -16.06
C GLN A 266 -23.19 -16.08 -15.58
N GLU A 267 -24.30 -15.52 -16.07
CA GLU A 267 -24.78 -14.16 -15.75
C GLU A 267 -23.84 -13.01 -16.14
N ALA A 268 -22.80 -13.26 -16.93
CA ALA A 268 -21.92 -12.20 -17.42
C ALA A 268 -22.63 -11.31 -18.45
N ASN A 269 -22.46 -9.99 -18.32
CA ASN A 269 -23.03 -9.01 -19.24
C ASN A 269 -22.04 -8.63 -20.35
N LEU A 270 -22.22 -9.17 -21.54
CA LEU A 270 -21.38 -8.93 -22.74
C LEU A 270 -21.98 -7.91 -23.71
N ARG A 271 -22.95 -7.09 -23.28
CA ARG A 271 -23.64 -6.17 -24.19
C ARG A 271 -22.66 -5.18 -24.84
N GLY A 272 -22.60 -5.19 -26.17
CA GLY A 272 -21.74 -4.29 -26.94
C GLY A 272 -20.24 -4.58 -26.83
N SER A 273 -19.84 -5.74 -26.31
CA SER A 273 -18.44 -6.15 -26.30
C SER A 273 -17.98 -6.56 -27.70
N ASN A 274 -16.75 -6.22 -28.08
CA ASN A 274 -16.14 -6.70 -29.32
C ASN A 274 -15.53 -8.09 -29.11
N VAL A 275 -16.20 -9.14 -29.59
CA VAL A 275 -15.74 -10.53 -29.45
C VAL A 275 -15.10 -11.09 -30.72
N LYS A 276 -14.63 -10.23 -31.63
CA LYS A 276 -14.03 -10.67 -32.89
C LYS A 276 -12.77 -11.51 -32.63
N GLY A 277 -12.77 -12.74 -33.14
CA GLY A 277 -11.64 -13.66 -32.97
C GLY A 277 -11.49 -14.21 -31.54
N ALA A 278 -12.45 -13.95 -30.63
CA ALA A 278 -12.43 -14.53 -29.30
C ALA A 278 -12.74 -16.04 -29.36
N ILE A 279 -12.03 -16.82 -28.55
CA ILE A 279 -12.15 -18.28 -28.47
C ILE A 279 -13.01 -18.64 -27.26
N PHE A 280 -14.06 -19.43 -27.48
CA PHE A 280 -15.01 -19.90 -26.46
C PHE A 280 -15.07 -21.43 -26.44
N GLU A 281 -13.94 -22.09 -26.21
CA GLU A 281 -13.87 -23.55 -26.13
C GLU A 281 -14.05 -24.04 -24.69
N GLU A 282 -14.54 -25.26 -24.50
CA GLU A 282 -14.62 -25.92 -23.18
C GLU A 282 -15.33 -25.10 -22.07
N MET A 283 -16.28 -24.24 -22.46
CA MET A 283 -17.02 -23.41 -21.52
C MET A 283 -17.71 -24.26 -20.44
N LEU A 284 -17.50 -23.90 -19.16
CA LEU A 284 -18.09 -24.59 -18.01
C LEU A 284 -19.62 -24.51 -18.02
N THR A 285 -20.15 -23.40 -18.53
CA THR A 285 -21.59 -23.16 -18.67
C THR A 285 -21.91 -22.62 -20.07
N PRO A 286 -23.05 -23.01 -20.68
CA PRO A 286 -23.45 -22.48 -21.98
C PRO A 286 -23.69 -20.97 -21.91
N LEU A 287 -23.05 -20.22 -22.81
CA LEU A 287 -23.26 -18.78 -22.91
C LEU A 287 -24.63 -18.49 -23.55
N HIS A 288 -25.52 -17.81 -22.83
CA HIS A 288 -26.79 -17.33 -23.40
C HIS A 288 -26.54 -16.14 -24.32
N MET A 289 -26.28 -16.43 -25.60
CA MET A 289 -25.90 -15.45 -26.62
C MET A 289 -26.97 -14.39 -26.97
N SER A 290 -28.19 -14.50 -26.44
CA SER A 290 -29.26 -13.52 -26.64
C SER A 290 -28.93 -12.14 -26.03
N GLN A 291 -27.94 -12.05 -25.15
CA GLN A 291 -27.48 -10.80 -24.54
C GLN A 291 -26.20 -10.22 -25.20
N SER A 292 -25.56 -10.96 -26.11
CA SER A 292 -24.21 -10.67 -26.61
C SER A 292 -24.17 -10.01 -28.00
N VAL A 293 -25.27 -10.04 -28.76
CA VAL A 293 -25.26 -9.67 -30.18
C VAL A 293 -26.27 -8.55 -30.46
N ARG A 294 -25.76 -7.32 -30.62
CA ARG A 294 -26.32 -6.34 -31.56
C ARG A 294 -25.24 -5.39 -32.04
#